data_AF-A0A821RT37-F1
#
_entry.id   AF-A0A821RT37-F1
#
_cell.length_a   1.000
_cell.length_b   1.000
_cell.length_c   1.000
_cell.angle_alpha   90.00
_cell.angle_beta   90.00
_cell.angle_gamma   90.00
#
_symmetry.space_group_name_H-M   'P 1'
#
loop_
_entity.id
_entity.type
_entity.pdbx_description
1 polymer ?
#
loop_
_entity_poly.entity_id
_entity_poly.type
_entity_poly.pdbx_seq_one_letter_code
_entity_poly.pdbx_strand_id
1 'polypeptide(L)'
;IFGHDDVKKGILLQLFGGTKKNFIDTGRKTFRSQINILLCGDPGIAKSQLQQYIFRLVPHAQYTNGNGTSADGLTAYVTKDLETGQLVLHT
;
A
#
# COMPACT_ATOMS: atom_id res chain seq x y z
N ILE A 1 17.14 1.65 -12.63
CA ILE A 1 16.39 0.59 -13.36
C ILE A 1 16.14 1.11 -14.77
N PHE A 2 16.84 0.55 -15.76
CA PHE A 2 16.66 0.90 -17.17
C PHE A 2 15.45 0.15 -17.77
N GLY A 3 14.76 0.73 -18.76
CA GLY A 3 13.53 0.17 -19.36
C GLY A 3 12.30 0.23 -18.46
N HIS A 4 11.30 -0.61 -18.75
CA HIS A 4 10.00 -0.70 -18.05
C HIS A 4 9.19 0.60 -18.03
N ASP A 5 9.21 1.37 -19.12
CA ASP A 5 8.61 2.71 -19.16
C ASP A 5 7.11 2.68 -18.88
N ASP A 6 6.38 1.67 -19.38
CA ASP A 6 4.93 1.57 -19.14
C ASP A 6 4.61 1.19 -17.69
N VAL A 7 5.42 0.35 -17.05
CA VAL A 7 5.30 0.03 -15.62
C VAL A 7 5.56 1.27 -14.79
N LYS A 8 6.59 2.05 -15.12
CA LYS A 8 6.92 3.30 -14.43
C LYS A 8 5.81 4.34 -14.58
N LYS A 9 5.21 4.47 -15.77
CA LYS A 9 4.04 5.34 -15.99
C LYS A 9 2.85 4.91 -15.11
N GLY A 10 2.56 3.61 -15.04
CA GLY A 10 1.50 3.09 -14.17
C GLY A 10 1.73 3.42 -12.70
N ILE A 11 2.96 3.20 -12.22
CA ILE A 11 3.36 3.54 -10.84
C ILE A 11 3.24 5.05 -10.60
N LEU A 12 3.67 5.88 -11.55
CA LEU A 12 3.56 7.34 -11.45
C LEU A 12 2.10 7.78 -11.28
N LEU A 13 1.16 7.17 -12.00
CA LEU A 13 -0.28 7.43 -11.81
C LEU A 13 -0.76 7.01 -10.42
N GLN A 14 -0.26 5.91 -9.88
CA GLN A 14 -0.56 5.51 -8.50
C GLN A 14 0.00 6.51 -7.48
N LEU A 15 1.21 7.04 -7.71
CA LEU A 15 1.87 8.01 -6.83
C LEU A 15 1.14 9.35 -6.75
N PHE A 16 0.64 9.86 -7.87
CA PHE A 16 -0.17 11.08 -7.87
C PHE A 16 -1.51 10.90 -7.16
N GLY A 17 -1.98 9.66 -7.06
CA GLY A 17 -3.27 9.33 -6.46
C GLY A 17 -4.44 9.68 -7.38
N GLY A 18 -5.51 8.89 -7.30
CA GLY A 18 -6.70 9.16 -8.11
C GLY A 18 -7.53 10.32 -7.57
N THR A 19 -8.08 11.13 -8.48
CA THR A 19 -8.92 12.28 -8.15
C THR A 19 -10.21 11.86 -7.46
N LYS A 20 -10.38 12.27 -6.20
CA LYS A 20 -11.61 12.04 -5.44
C LYS A 20 -12.73 12.90 -6.02
N LYS A 21 -13.81 12.28 -6.46
CA LYS A 21 -15.04 12.98 -6.88
C LYS A 21 -16.06 12.89 -5.76
N ASN A 22 -16.62 14.04 -5.38
CA ASN A 22 -17.67 14.11 -4.37
C ASN A 22 -19.03 13.96 -5.05
N PHE A 23 -19.80 12.97 -4.64
CA PHE A 23 -21.10 12.63 -5.25
C PHE A 23 -22.28 13.02 -4.34
N ILE A 24 -22.09 14.06 -3.53
CA ILE A 24 -23.00 14.50 -2.46
C ILE A 24 -24.43 14.70 -3.00
N ASP A 25 -24.57 15.25 -4.21
CA ASP A 25 -25.87 15.52 -4.83
C ASP A 25 -26.68 14.28 -5.24
N THR A 26 -26.05 13.11 -5.36
CA THR A 26 -26.72 11.87 -5.81
C THR A 26 -27.07 10.91 -4.68
N GLY A 27 -26.74 11.24 -3.42
CA GLY A 27 -26.98 10.37 -2.26
C GLY A 27 -26.22 9.03 -2.29
N ARG A 28 -25.32 8.82 -3.27
CA ARG A 28 -24.55 7.59 -3.44
C ARG A 28 -23.24 7.64 -2.65
N LYS A 29 -22.83 6.49 -2.12
CA LYS A 29 -21.55 6.29 -1.42
C LYS A 29 -20.37 6.74 -2.27
N THR A 30 -19.29 7.15 -1.60
CA THR A 30 -17.99 7.51 -2.19
C THR A 30 -17.47 6.40 -3.10
N PHE A 31 -17.14 6.74 -4.35
CA PHE A 31 -16.44 5.82 -5.25
C PHE A 31 -14.94 5.87 -5.01
N ARG A 32 -14.27 4.70 -4.98
CA ARG A 32 -12.81 4.61 -4.82
C ARG A 32 -12.13 5.19 -6.05
N SER A 33 -11.35 6.26 -5.87
CA SER A 33 -10.50 6.82 -6.93
C SER A 33 -9.09 6.21 -6.94
N GLN A 34 -8.66 5.61 -5.83
CA GLN A 34 -7.31 5.06 -5.67
C GLN A 34 -7.08 3.79 -6.49
N ILE A 35 -5.98 3.78 -7.24
CA ILE A 35 -5.57 2.68 -8.11
C ILE A 35 -4.74 1.68 -7.32
N ASN A 36 -4.98 0.38 -7.56
CA ASN A 36 -4.17 -0.72 -7.06
C ASN A 36 -3.48 -1.39 -8.25
N ILE A 37 -2.16 -1.56 -8.20
CA ILE A 37 -1.36 -2.18 -9.26
C ILE A 37 -0.65 -3.42 -8.72
N LEU A 38 -0.73 -4.53 -9.46
CA LEU A 38 0.01 -5.75 -9.20
C LEU A 38 1.12 -5.91 -10.25
N LEU A 39 2.36 -6.14 -9.81
CA LEU A 39 3.49 -6.46 -10.69
C LEU A 39 3.77 -7.97 -10.64
N CYS A 40 3.58 -8.66 -11.75
CA CYS A 40 3.85 -10.10 -11.88
C CYS A 40 4.84 -10.38 -13.03
N GLY A 41 5.60 -11.46 -12.92
CA GLY A 41 6.56 -11.92 -13.95
C GLY A 41 7.71 -12.72 -13.34
N ASP A 42 8.78 -12.94 -14.09
CA ASP A 42 9.88 -13.80 -13.66
C ASP A 42 10.72 -13.25 -12.48
N PRO A 43 11.35 -14.11 -11.68
CA PRO A 43 12.41 -13.68 -10.77
C PRO A 43 13.54 -13.01 -11.56
N GLY A 44 14.13 -11.93 -11.02
CA GLY A 44 15.28 -11.25 -11.64
C GLY A 44 14.97 -9.99 -12.45
N ILE A 45 13.70 -9.71 -12.81
CA ILE A 45 13.32 -8.46 -13.52
C ILE A 45 13.17 -7.23 -12.60
N ALA A 46 13.90 -7.18 -11.49
CA ALA A 46 13.98 -6.04 -10.56
C ALA A 46 12.65 -5.53 -9.95
N LYS A 47 11.57 -6.31 -9.92
CA LYS A 47 10.27 -5.92 -9.31
C LYS A 47 10.39 -5.44 -7.86
N SER A 48 11.06 -6.23 -7.01
CA SER A 48 11.27 -5.87 -5.60
C SER A 48 12.15 -4.63 -5.45
N GLN A 49 13.17 -4.48 -6.30
CA GLN A 49 14.03 -3.30 -6.32
C GLN A 49 13.23 -2.04 -6.66
N LEU A 50 12.30 -2.12 -7.62
CA LEU A 50 11.42 -1.03 -7.99
C LEU A 50 10.49 -0.63 -6.83
N GLN A 51 9.87 -1.61 -6.17
CA GLN A 51 8.99 -1.36 -5.01
C GLN A 51 9.75 -0.77 -3.82
N GLN A 52 10.95 -1.25 -3.51
CA GLN A 52 11.80 -0.67 -2.46
C GLN A 52 12.22 0.77 -2.78
N TYR A 53 12.49 1.08 -4.04
CA TYR A 53 12.77 2.44 -4.47
C TYR A 53 11.56 3.35 -4.21
N ILE A 54 10.36 2.90 -4.57
CA ILE A 54 9.11 3.65 -4.34
C ILE A 54 8.84 3.84 -2.85
N PHE A 55 9.04 2.80 -2.03
CA PHE A 55 8.91 2.88 -0.58
C PHE A 55 9.78 3.99 0.03
N ARG A 56 10.99 4.21 -0.50
CA ARG A 56 11.86 5.31 -0.05
C ARG A 56 11.42 6.69 -0.52
N LEU A 57 10.61 6.78 -1.56
CA LEU A 57 10.11 8.04 -2.12
C LEU A 57 8.81 8.51 -1.46
N VAL A 58 7.94 7.58 -1.08
CA VAL A 58 6.56 7.90 -0.70
C VAL A 58 6.42 8.01 0.82
N PRO A 59 5.92 9.14 1.35
CA PRO A 59 5.63 9.25 2.77
C PRO A 59 4.51 8.27 3.15
N HIS A 60 4.69 7.58 4.28
CA HIS A 60 3.76 6.56 4.80
C HIS A 60 3.59 5.30 3.92
N ALA A 61 4.45 5.06 2.94
CA ALA A 61 4.49 3.75 2.29
C ALA A 61 4.96 2.69 3.29
N GLN A 62 4.45 1.46 3.14
CA GLN A 62 4.89 0.29 3.88
C GLN A 62 5.35 -0.77 2.89
N TYR A 63 6.54 -1.33 3.11
CA TYR A 63 7.08 -2.42 2.32
C TYR A 63 7.15 -3.67 3.20
N THR A 64 6.46 -4.72 2.76
CA THR A 64 6.39 -5.99 3.49
C THR A 64 6.58 -7.18 2.56
N ASN A 65 6.95 -8.33 3.12
CA ASN A 65 7.02 -9.61 2.42
C ASN A 65 5.97 -10.58 2.96
N GLY A 66 5.44 -11.45 2.10
CA GLY A 66 4.33 -12.34 2.45
C GLY A 66 4.68 -13.41 3.49
N ASN A 67 5.97 -13.70 3.71
CA ASN A 67 6.40 -14.74 4.65
C ASN A 67 6.52 -14.22 6.11
N GLY A 68 6.61 -12.91 6.33
CA GLY A 68 6.80 -12.31 7.65
C GLY A 68 5.55 -11.68 8.26
N THR A 69 4.41 -11.69 7.55
CA THR A 69 3.19 -11.00 7.98
C THR A 69 1.97 -11.91 8.00
N SER A 70 1.17 -11.81 9.05
CA SER A 70 -0.17 -12.39 9.15
C SER A 70 -1.24 -11.40 8.68
N ALA A 71 -2.42 -11.90 8.31
CA ALA A 71 -3.57 -11.06 7.93
C ALA A 71 -3.97 -10.11 9.06
N ASP A 72 -3.92 -10.60 10.30
CA ASP A 72 -4.21 -9.83 11.50
C ASP A 72 -3.16 -8.73 11.69
N GLY A 73 -1.86 -9.07 11.60
CA GLY A 73 -0.77 -8.11 11.74
C GLY A 73 -0.73 -6.98 10.68
N LEU A 74 -1.39 -7.17 9.54
CA LEU A 74 -1.55 -6.16 8.49
C LEU A 74 -2.69 -5.18 8.73
N THR A 75 -3.66 -5.54 9.58
CA THR A 75 -4.87 -4.75 9.80
C THR A 75 -4.89 -4.15 11.19
N ALA A 76 -4.74 -4.98 12.22
CA ALA A 76 -4.71 -4.59 13.62
C ALA A 76 -4.21 -5.76 14.48
N TYR A 77 -3.48 -5.45 15.55
CA TYR A 77 -3.05 -6.46 16.50
C TYR A 77 -3.33 -6.02 17.93
N VAL A 78 -3.58 -6.99 18.82
CA VAL A 78 -3.87 -6.75 20.23
C VAL A 78 -2.66 -7.19 21.04
N THR A 79 -2.17 -6.30 21.91
CA THR A 79 -1.12 -6.65 22.88
C THR A 79 -1.60 -6.36 24.30
N LYS A 80 -0.98 -7.01 25.29
CA LYS A 80 -1.20 -6.69 26.69
C LYS A 80 -0.11 -5.73 27.12
N ASP A 81 -0.50 -4.55 27.57
CA ASP A 81 0.43 -3.58 28.12
C ASP A 81 0.98 -4.09 29.46
N LEU A 82 2.30 -4.06 29.60
CA LEU A 82 3.02 -4.56 30.77
C LEU A 82 2.91 -3.59 31.95
N GLU A 83 2.69 -2.29 31.70
CA GLU A 83 2.58 -1.29 32.76
C GLU A 83 1.18 -1.28 33.38
N THR A 84 0.13 -1.28 32.54
CA THR A 84 -1.27 -1.21 33.02
C THR A 84 -1.93 -2.58 33.18
N GLY A 85 -1.38 -3.64 32.56
CA GLY A 85 -1.98 -4.96 32.52
C GLY A 85 -3.24 -5.05 31.63
N GLN A 86 -3.60 -3.97 30.93
CA GLN A 86 -4.78 -3.89 30.09
C GLN A 86 -4.48 -4.34 28.65
N LEU A 87 -5.51 -4.71 27.91
CA LEU A 87 -5.41 -5.01 26.48
C LEU A 87 -5.43 -3.70 25.69
N VAL A 88 -4.48 -3.57 24.76
CA VAL A 88 -4.33 -2.40 23.89
C VAL A 88 -4.47 -2.82 22.43
N LEU A 89 -5.22 -2.03 21.67
CA LEU A 89 -5.38 -2.19 20.23
C LEU A 89 -4.31 -1.37 19.49
N HIS A 90 -3.64 -2.02 18.56
CA HIS A 90 -2.71 -1.39 17.62
C HIS A 90 -3.24 -1.50 16.19
N THR A 91 -3.09 -0.43 15.41
CA THR A 91 -3.46 -0.31 14.00
C THR A 91 -2.30 0.27 13.22
#